data_AF-F8AEA5-F1
#
_entry.id   AF-F8AEA5-F1
#
_cell.length_a   1.000
_cell.length_b   1.000
_cell.length_c   1.000
_cell.angle_alpha   90.00
_cell.angle_beta   90.00
_cell.angle_gamma   90.00
#
_symmetry.space_group_name_H-M   'P 1'
#
loop_
_entity.id
_entity.type
_entity.pdbx_description
1 polymer ?
#
loop_
_entity_poly.entity_id
_entity_poly.type
_entity_poly.pdbx_seq_one_letter_code
_entity_poly.pdbx_strand_id
1 'polypeptide(L)'
;MGKLERLLDILKDEPRDVNDLARRLGVSREELEGMLKILEAMGYVEEVKAFSSCNSCPLRSICGGGCARTGARAFMLKKVK
;
A
#
# COMPACT_ATOMS: atom_id res chain seq x y z
N MET A 1 -6.20 20.82 2.91
CA MET A 1 -5.68 19.59 2.26
C MET A 1 -6.77 18.55 2.12
N GLY A 2 -7.06 18.18 0.87
CA GLY A 2 -7.97 17.08 0.53
C GLY A 2 -7.43 15.70 0.92
N LYS A 3 -8.28 14.68 0.90
CA LYS A 3 -7.91 13.31 1.26
C LYS A 3 -6.94 12.69 0.24
N LEU A 4 -7.09 12.99 -1.05
CA LEU A 4 -6.22 12.49 -2.12
C LEU A 4 -4.79 13.07 -2.03
N GLU A 5 -4.67 14.36 -1.74
CA GLU A 5 -3.37 15.02 -1.53
C GLU A 5 -2.61 14.38 -0.37
N ARG A 6 -3.31 14.11 0.75
CA ARG A 6 -2.74 13.39 1.90
C ARG A 6 -2.33 11.96 1.55
N LEU A 7 -3.14 11.24 0.76
CA LEU A 7 -2.80 9.90 0.31
C LEU A 7 -1.50 9.91 -0.51
N LEU A 8 -1.36 10.84 -1.45
CA LEU A 8 -0.12 10.99 -2.23
C LEU A 8 1.07 11.34 -1.35
N ASP A 9 0.89 12.22 -0.37
CA ASP A 9 1.95 12.63 0.56
C ASP A 9 2.46 11.44 1.40
N ILE A 10 1.56 10.60 1.92
CA ILE A 10 1.91 9.38 2.66
C ILE A 10 2.68 8.37 1.79
N LEU A 11 2.40 8.34 0.48
CA LEU A 11 3.00 7.42 -0.48
C LEU A 11 4.34 7.92 -1.07
N LYS A 12 4.78 9.14 -0.76
CA LYS A 12 6.05 9.70 -1.26
C LYS A 12 7.27 8.94 -0.76
N ASP A 13 7.22 8.49 0.49
CA ASP A 13 8.40 7.93 1.16
C ASP A 13 8.63 6.47 0.77
N GLU A 14 7.61 5.63 0.96
CA GLU A 14 7.71 4.18 0.81
C GLU A 14 6.35 3.55 0.46
N PRO A 15 6.35 2.35 -0.17
CA PRO A 15 5.12 1.61 -0.41
C PRO A 15 4.42 1.27 0.91
N ARG A 16 3.09 1.46 0.96
CA ARG A 16 2.30 1.17 2.17
C ARG A 16 1.14 0.23 1.90
N ASP A 17 0.83 -0.58 2.91
CA ASP A 17 -0.33 -1.49 2.91
C ASP A 17 -1.65 -0.72 2.98
N VAL A 18 -2.66 -1.23 2.28
CA VAL A 18 -4.01 -0.63 2.25
C VAL A 18 -4.62 -0.45 3.65
N ASN A 19 -4.40 -1.37 4.60
CA ASN A 19 -4.96 -1.22 5.94
C ASN A 19 -4.26 -0.12 6.74
N ASP A 20 -2.94 0.04 6.58
CA ASP A 20 -2.19 1.13 7.21
C ASP A 20 -2.60 2.49 6.64
N LEU A 21 -2.73 2.57 5.32
CA LEU A 21 -3.23 3.76 4.63
C LEU A 21 -4.63 4.17 5.11
N ALA A 22 -5.56 3.21 5.22
CA ALA A 22 -6.94 3.50 5.65
C ALA A 22 -6.97 4.05 7.08
N ARG A 23 -6.18 3.45 7.98
CA ARG A 23 -6.03 3.92 9.36
C ARG A 23 -5.43 5.33 9.43
N ARG A 24 -4.36 5.60 8.68
CA ARG A 24 -3.71 6.93 8.65
C ARG A 24 -4.60 8.03 8.07
N LEU A 25 -5.39 7.70 7.05
CA LEU A 25 -6.33 8.62 6.41
C LEU A 25 -7.64 8.77 7.19
N GLY A 26 -7.92 7.88 8.15
CA GLY A 26 -9.17 7.87 8.90
C GLY A 26 -10.39 7.58 8.03
N VAL A 27 -10.22 6.75 6.99
CA VAL A 27 -11.28 6.39 6.02
C VAL A 27 -11.57 4.90 6.06
N SER A 28 -12.74 4.50 5.54
CA SER A 28 -13.04 3.09 5.36
C SER A 28 -12.14 2.48 4.29
N ARG A 29 -11.98 1.16 4.33
CA ARG A 29 -11.22 0.44 3.31
C ARG A 29 -11.81 0.63 1.91
N GLU A 30 -13.14 0.61 1.80
CA GLU A 30 -13.85 0.79 0.53
C GLU A 30 -13.62 2.20 -0.05
N GLU A 31 -13.66 3.22 0.81
CA GLU A 31 -13.36 4.60 0.40
C GLU A 31 -11.92 4.71 -0.11
N LEU A 32 -10.95 4.14 0.61
CA LEU A 32 -9.56 4.11 0.19
C LEU A 32 -9.37 3.35 -1.12
N GLU A 33 -10.01 2.20 -1.31
CA GLU A 33 -9.92 1.44 -2.56
C GLU A 33 -10.48 2.23 -3.74
N GLY A 34 -11.56 3.01 -3.53
CA GLY A 34 -12.07 3.95 -4.53
C GLY A 34 -11.05 5.04 -4.88
N MET A 35 -10.43 5.66 -3.86
CA MET A 35 -9.38 6.66 -4.04
C MET A 35 -8.18 6.12 -4.82
N LEU A 36 -7.71 4.92 -4.47
CA LEU A 36 -6.57 4.26 -5.11
C LEU A 36 -6.86 3.94 -6.58
N LYS A 37 -8.06 3.42 -6.90
CA LYS A 37 -8.47 3.18 -8.30
C LYS A 37 -8.45 4.46 -9.14
N ILE A 38 -8.93 5.57 -8.58
CA ILE A 38 -8.93 6.87 -9.27
C ILE A 38 -7.48 7.30 -9.56
N LEU A 39 -6.61 7.24 -8.54
CA LEU A 39 -5.19 7.61 -8.69
C LEU A 39 -4.43 6.68 -9.64
N GLU A 40 -4.74 5.38 -9.62
CA GLU A 40 -4.13 4.38 -10.50
C GLU A 40 -4.55 4.60 -11.97
N ALA A 41 -5.83 4.88 -12.21
CA ALA A 41 -6.33 5.20 -13.56
C ALA A 41 -5.71 6.48 -14.12
N MET A 42 -5.41 7.46 -13.27
CA MET A 42 -4.68 8.68 -13.63
C MET A 42 -3.16 8.47 -13.72
N GLY A 43 -2.64 7.29 -13.34
CA GLY A 43 -1.23 6.96 -13.40
C GLY A 43 -0.37 7.56 -12.29
N TYR A 44 -0.96 8.04 -11.19
CA TYR A 44 -0.21 8.59 -10.04
C TYR A 44 0.35 7.50 -9.12
N VAL A 45 -0.37 6.39 -8.99
CA VAL A 45 0.02 5.27 -8.11
C VAL A 45 -0.01 3.97 -8.88
N GLU A 46 0.74 2.98 -8.38
CA GLU A 46 0.69 1.61 -8.86
C GLU A 46 0.65 0.63 -7.69
N GLU A 47 -0.06 -0.49 -7.87
CA GLU A 47 -0.04 -1.59 -6.92
C GLU A 47 1.28 -2.36 -7.04
N VAL A 48 2.05 -2.36 -5.95
CA VAL A 48 3.19 -3.25 -5.82
C VAL A 48 2.72 -4.57 -5.24
N LYS A 49 2.81 -5.62 -6.06
CA LYS A 49 2.70 -6.98 -5.55
C LYS A 49 3.86 -7.20 -4.58
N ALA A 50 3.55 -7.34 -3.30
CA ALA A 50 4.48 -7.90 -2.34
C ALA A 50 4.78 -9.33 -2.82
N PHE A 51 5.87 -9.51 -3.56
CA PHE A 51 6.29 -10.84 -3.99
C PHE A 51 6.50 -11.68 -2.74
N SER A 52 5.74 -12.75 -2.69
CA SER A 52 5.74 -13.78 -1.68
C SER A 52 7.14 -14.35 -1.50
N SER A 53 7.91 -13.82 -0.56
CA SER A 53 9.03 -14.60 -0.04
C SER A 53 9.25 -14.32 1.44
N CYS A 54 8.25 -14.71 2.25
CA CYS A 54 8.57 -15.31 3.55
C CYS A 54 9.72 -16.34 3.42
N ASN A 55 9.87 -16.99 2.25
CA ASN A 55 10.99 -17.87 1.91
C ASN A 55 12.38 -17.23 1.93
N SER A 56 12.52 -15.91 1.74
CA SER A 56 13.82 -15.20 1.82
C SER A 56 13.90 -14.26 3.03
N CYS A 57 12.92 -14.30 3.94
CA CYS A 57 12.91 -13.49 5.14
C CYS A 57 13.79 -14.16 6.22
N PRO A 58 14.84 -13.50 6.73
CA PRO A 58 15.72 -14.07 7.76
C PRO A 58 15.00 -14.34 9.09
N LEU A 59 13.79 -13.79 9.29
CA LEU A 59 12.96 -14.02 10.46
C LEU A 59 11.89 -15.10 10.25
N ARG A 60 11.85 -15.80 9.10
CA ARG A 60 10.83 -16.82 8.77
C ARG A 60 10.61 -17.87 9.84
N SER A 61 11.67 -18.30 10.52
CA SER A 61 11.63 -19.37 11.54
C SER A 61 10.93 -18.94 12.84
N ILE A 62 10.78 -17.63 13.07
CA ILE A 62 10.18 -17.04 14.29
C ILE A 62 8.90 -16.27 13.94
N CYS A 63 8.86 -15.68 12.74
CA CYS A 63 7.71 -14.97 12.22
C CYS A 63 6.68 -15.99 11.70
N GLY A 64 5.62 -16.22 12.48
CA GLY A 64 4.46 -17.04 12.10
C GLY A 64 3.61 -16.47 10.96
N GLY A 65 4.22 -15.79 9.98
CA GLY A 65 3.54 -15.17 8.84
C GLY A 65 2.89 -13.80 9.15
N GLY A 66 3.10 -13.24 10.34
CA GLY A 66 2.48 -11.96 10.73
C GLY A 66 2.91 -10.76 9.86
N CYS A 67 4.13 -10.80 9.30
CA CYS A 67 4.67 -9.72 8.46
C CYS A 67 4.10 -9.71 7.03
N ALA A 68 3.66 -10.85 6.52
CA ALA A 68 3.05 -10.95 5.21
C ALA A 68 1.74 -11.69 5.38
N ARG A 69 0.65 -10.94 5.59
CA ARG A 69 -0.65 -11.51 5.24
C ARG A 69 -0.55 -11.87 3.77
N THR A 70 -0.61 -13.16 3.46
CA THR A 70 -0.80 -13.67 2.11
C THR A 70 -1.95 -12.86 1.47
N GLY A 71 -1.65 -12.05 0.44
CA GLY A 71 -2.60 -11.13 -0.18
C GLY A 71 -2.60 -9.68 0.31
N ALA A 72 -1.58 -9.24 1.06
CA ALA A 72 -1.37 -7.82 1.36
C ALA A 72 -1.14 -7.03 0.07
N ARG A 73 -1.97 -6.01 -0.16
CA ARG A 73 -1.89 -5.10 -1.30
C ARG A 73 -1.19 -3.85 -0.84
N ALA A 74 -0.09 -3.48 -1.49
CA ALA A 74 0.64 -2.27 -1.19
C ALA A 74 0.66 -1.36 -2.43
N PHE A 75 0.65 -0.05 -2.20
CA PHE A 75 0.66 0.96 -3.26
C PHE A 75 1.85 1.88 -3.08
N MET A 76 2.36 2.43 -4.18
CA MET A 76 3.40 3.46 -4.19
C MET A 76 3.16 4.47 -5.31
N LEU A 77 3.84 5.62 -5.25
CA LEU A 77 3.84 6.57 -6.36
C LEU A 77 4.51 5.96 -7.59
N LYS A 78 3.83 6.06 -8.73
CA LYS A 78 4.39 5.65 -10.01
C LYS A 78 5.48 6.63 -10.40
N LYS A 79 6.72 6.16 -10.54
CA LYS A 79 7.82 7.01 -11.01
C LYS A 79 7.61 7.32 -12.49
N VAL A 80 7.23 8.56 -12.79
CA VAL A 80 7.24 9.08 -14.15
C VAL A 80 8.71 9.16 -14.59
N LYS A 81 9.07 8.39 -15.62
CA LYS A 81 10.39 8.48 -16.27
C LYS A 81 10.49 9.75 -17.10
#